data_AF-A0AAX2FDF1-F1
#
_entry.id   AF-A0AAX2FDF1-F1
#
_cell.length_a   1.000
_cell.length_b   1.000
_cell.length_c   1.000
_cell.angle_alpha   90.00
_cell.angle_beta   90.00
_cell.angle_gamma   90.00
#
_symmetry.space_group_name_H-M   'P 1'
#
loop_
_entity.id
_entity.type
_entity.pdbx_description
1 polymer ?
#
loop_
_entity_poly.entity_id
_entity_poly.type
_entity_poly.pdbx_seq_one_letter_code
_entity_poly.pdbx_strand_id
1 'polypeptide(L)'
;MRNKKGNDFYERVIKNKEYLGAYEEFEKELKNSSDRGLVLVCGSIIDQLLSELLKIILIKTDSVEKDLFKGNGVLTNFDSKIKMSYYLGLISQNERLNIIYLQRIRNKFAHQFVDISFENNDIINVCKNFGIPKNCFVPPSIPFPNEETGELPPLELNPIRKDTSAKNRFIFTFRYIYYTLINRIFLDEFESREEYKKVITVENITLKQIQLIEGALSVCKDNVFIMRDDLEKMKDNFEGLQGDIDKIKKEHNNSFTQDIQDEIKKVEIGVKKLAKKYEESAKEYEESVKEYEERSKHFNAFLNNLRYSYDVLKNSIKE
;
A
#
# COMPACT_ATOMS: atom_id res chain seq x y z
N MET A 1 -23.93 4.55 -3.51
CA MET A 1 -22.74 4.71 -2.63
C MET A 1 -22.11 6.11 -2.63
N ARG A 2 -22.24 6.95 -3.68
CA ARG A 2 -21.65 8.32 -3.70
C ARG A 2 -22.29 9.35 -2.74
N ASN A 3 -23.59 9.24 -2.45
CA ASN A 3 -24.31 10.19 -1.59
C ASN A 3 -24.15 9.99 -0.07
N LYS A 4 -23.59 8.86 0.39
CA LYS A 4 -23.32 8.63 1.83
C LYS A 4 -22.02 9.31 2.29
N LYS A 5 -20.98 9.34 1.45
CA LYS A 5 -19.68 9.95 1.78
C LYS A 5 -19.75 11.47 1.99
N GLY A 6 -20.52 12.19 1.17
CA GLY A 6 -20.65 13.66 1.29
C GLY A 6 -21.36 14.11 2.56
N ASN A 7 -22.40 13.37 3.00
CA ASN A 7 -23.13 13.69 4.23
C ASN A 7 -22.30 13.38 5.49
N ASP A 8 -21.48 12.32 5.43
CA ASP A 8 -20.61 11.88 6.52
C ASP A 8 -19.38 12.80 6.72
N PHE A 9 -18.89 13.46 5.65
CA PHE A 9 -17.86 14.50 5.77
C PHE A 9 -18.39 15.75 6.51
N TYR A 10 -19.57 16.25 6.12
CA TYR A 10 -20.17 17.44 6.73
C TYR A 10 -20.52 17.22 8.20
N GLU A 11 -21.13 16.08 8.53
CA GLU A 11 -21.38 15.66 9.92
C GLU A 11 -20.08 15.56 10.73
N ARG A 12 -18.98 15.04 10.16
CA ARG A 12 -17.68 14.99 10.85
C ARG A 12 -17.06 16.36 11.10
N VAL A 13 -17.12 17.27 10.12
CA VAL A 13 -16.63 18.65 10.28
C VAL A 13 -17.42 19.37 11.38
N ILE A 14 -18.73 19.17 11.46
CA ILE A 14 -19.59 19.78 12.48
C ILE A 14 -19.46 19.12 13.85
N LYS A 15 -19.38 17.78 13.90
CA LYS A 15 -19.34 17.00 15.14
C LYS A 15 -17.98 17.03 15.82
N ASN A 16 -16.89 17.21 15.07
CA ASN A 16 -15.53 17.23 15.60
C ASN A 16 -14.98 18.65 15.85
N LYS A 17 -15.76 19.51 16.50
CA LYS A 17 -15.29 20.80 17.04
C LYS A 17 -14.06 20.64 17.96
N GLU A 18 -13.89 19.47 18.56
CA GLU A 18 -12.77 19.11 19.42
C GLU A 18 -11.41 19.20 18.71
N TYR A 19 -11.32 18.91 17.41
CA TYR A 19 -10.05 19.06 16.67
C TYR A 19 -9.69 20.52 16.43
N LEU A 20 -10.68 21.37 16.10
CA LEU A 20 -10.45 22.80 15.99
C LEU A 20 -10.02 23.38 17.35
N GLY A 21 -10.69 22.96 18.43
CA GLY A 21 -10.31 23.31 19.80
C GLY A 21 -8.91 22.84 20.19
N ALA A 22 -8.47 21.65 19.73
CA ALA A 22 -7.12 21.16 19.96
C ALA A 22 -6.06 22.06 19.31
N TYR A 23 -6.32 22.54 18.08
CA TYR A 23 -5.43 23.46 17.40
C TYR A 23 -5.42 24.86 18.06
N GLU A 24 -6.58 25.36 18.49
CA GLU A 24 -6.70 26.62 19.23
C GLU A 24 -5.95 26.56 20.57
N GLU A 25 -6.05 25.45 21.30
CA GLU A 25 -5.32 25.26 22.55
C GLU A 25 -3.81 25.20 22.29
N PHE A 26 -3.37 24.55 21.21
CA PHE A 26 -1.96 24.61 20.79
C PHE A 26 -1.49 26.04 20.49
N GLU A 27 -2.26 26.82 19.72
CA GLU A 27 -1.91 28.23 19.40
C GLU A 27 -1.90 29.12 20.65
N LYS A 28 -2.80 28.85 21.61
CA LYS A 28 -2.84 29.54 22.91
C LYS A 28 -1.61 29.23 23.74
N GLU A 29 -1.23 27.96 23.86
CA GLU A 29 -0.03 27.54 24.57
C GLU A 29 1.24 28.10 23.91
N LEU A 30 1.30 28.07 22.58
CA LEU A 30 2.42 28.62 21.82
C LEU A 30 2.65 30.12 22.11
N LYS A 31 1.58 30.89 22.34
CA LYS A 31 1.65 32.33 22.63
C LYS A 31 1.94 32.64 24.11
N ASN A 32 1.37 31.86 25.02
CA ASN A 32 1.19 32.27 26.41
C ASN A 32 1.79 31.34 27.46
N SER A 33 2.37 30.20 27.07
CA SER A 33 2.82 29.18 28.04
C SER A 33 4.32 28.91 28.04
N SER A 34 4.75 28.24 29.12
CA SER A 34 6.10 27.71 29.25
C SER A 34 6.37 26.61 28.22
N ASP A 35 7.64 26.34 27.92
CA ASP A 35 8.03 25.21 27.07
C ASP A 35 7.40 23.89 27.53
N ARG A 36 7.24 23.70 28.85
CA ARG A 36 6.55 22.54 29.42
C ARG A 36 5.07 22.50 29.02
N GLY A 37 4.34 23.61 29.12
CA GLY A 37 2.92 23.68 28.74
C GLY A 37 2.73 23.28 27.28
N LEU A 38 3.47 23.94 26.39
CA LEU A 38 3.49 23.64 24.95
C LEU A 38 3.74 22.15 24.66
N VAL A 39 4.79 21.57 25.24
CA VAL A 39 5.17 20.18 24.99
C VAL A 39 4.13 19.19 25.50
N LEU A 40 3.59 19.42 26.70
CA LEU A 40 2.59 18.53 27.29
C LEU A 40 1.28 18.55 26.48
N VAL A 41 0.83 19.73 26.05
CA VAL A 41 -0.36 19.87 25.21
C VAL A 41 -0.15 19.22 23.85
N CYS A 42 0.97 19.48 23.17
CA CYS A 42 1.29 18.81 21.91
C CYS A 42 1.28 17.27 22.04
N GLY A 43 1.87 16.73 23.11
CA GLY A 43 1.89 15.28 23.34
C GLY A 43 0.50 14.69 23.55
N SER A 44 -0.35 15.35 24.34
CA SER A 44 -1.73 14.91 24.57
C SER A 44 -2.57 14.96 23.29
N ILE A 45 -2.39 16.00 22.46
CA ILE A 45 -3.08 16.11 21.17
C ILE A 45 -2.69 14.94 20.25
N ILE A 46 -1.40 14.67 20.05
CA ILE A 46 -0.98 13.57 19.17
C ILE A 46 -1.45 12.21 19.71
N ASP A 47 -1.42 12.00 21.02
CA ASP A 47 -1.90 10.74 21.63
C ASP A 47 -3.42 10.53 21.40
N GLN A 48 -4.21 11.60 21.48
CA GLN A 48 -5.63 11.55 21.16
C GLN A 48 -5.85 11.30 19.66
N LEU A 49 -5.13 12.00 18.77
CA LEU A 49 -5.26 11.82 17.32
C LEU A 49 -4.92 10.40 16.86
N LEU A 50 -3.91 9.75 17.45
CA LEU A 50 -3.64 8.35 17.16
C LEU A 50 -4.79 7.44 17.61
N SER A 51 -5.40 7.74 18.76
CA SER A 51 -6.58 7.00 19.25
C SER A 51 -7.72 7.10 18.24
N GLU A 52 -8.00 8.30 17.76
CA GLU A 52 -9.05 8.55 16.77
C GLU A 52 -8.74 7.90 15.41
N LEU A 53 -7.49 8.00 14.95
CA LEU A 53 -7.05 7.34 13.72
C LEU A 53 -7.25 5.82 13.77
N LEU A 54 -6.94 5.20 14.91
CA LEU A 54 -7.16 3.77 15.11
C LEU A 54 -8.65 3.42 15.15
N LYS A 55 -9.50 4.23 15.79
CA LYS A 55 -10.95 3.99 15.87
C LYS A 55 -11.64 4.01 14.50
N ILE A 56 -11.12 4.77 13.53
CA ILE A 56 -11.69 4.84 12.18
C ILE A 56 -11.74 3.46 11.51
N ILE A 57 -10.69 2.65 11.67
CA ILE A 57 -10.57 1.36 10.99
C ILE A 57 -11.13 0.18 11.79
N LEU A 58 -11.41 0.37 13.07
CA LEU A 58 -11.95 -0.66 13.94
C LEU A 58 -13.45 -0.86 13.68
N ILE A 59 -13.96 -2.03 14.11
CA ILE A 59 -15.39 -2.30 14.10
C ILE A 59 -16.06 -1.29 15.06
N LYS A 60 -17.10 -0.59 14.58
CA LYS A 60 -17.85 0.38 15.39
C LYS A 60 -18.78 -0.36 16.36
N THR A 61 -18.39 -0.40 17.62
CA THR A 61 -19.21 -0.91 18.73
C THR A 61 -19.02 -0.03 19.96
N ASP A 62 -20.02 -0.01 20.85
CA ASP A 62 -19.98 0.80 22.06
C ASP A 62 -18.90 0.34 23.07
N SER A 63 -18.37 -0.88 22.92
CA SER A 63 -17.38 -1.44 23.85
C SER A 63 -15.93 -1.09 23.48
N VAL A 64 -15.64 -0.73 22.23
CA VAL A 64 -14.26 -0.49 21.73
C VAL A 64 -13.48 0.48 22.60
N GLU A 65 -14.12 1.57 23.02
CA GLU A 65 -13.50 2.59 23.88
C GLU A 65 -13.05 1.99 25.22
N LYS A 66 -13.94 1.20 25.85
CA LYS A 66 -13.69 0.56 27.14
C LYS A 66 -12.65 -0.56 27.02
N ASP A 67 -12.74 -1.35 25.97
CA ASP A 67 -11.96 -2.59 25.81
C ASP A 67 -10.52 -2.31 25.38
N LEU A 68 -10.30 -1.28 24.54
CA LEU A 68 -8.99 -1.01 23.94
C LEU A 68 -8.32 0.24 24.50
N PHE A 69 -9.05 1.32 24.74
CA PHE A 69 -8.44 2.63 25.02
C PHE A 69 -8.47 3.04 26.49
N LYS A 70 -9.31 2.42 27.34
CA LYS A 70 -9.44 2.74 28.78
C LYS A 70 -8.95 1.62 29.70
N GLY A 71 -8.68 1.98 30.96
CA GLY A 71 -8.30 1.02 32.00
C GLY A 71 -7.01 0.26 31.67
N ASN A 72 -7.11 -1.06 31.56
CA ASN A 72 -6.01 -1.95 31.21
C ASN A 72 -6.02 -2.34 29.71
N GLY A 73 -6.68 -1.54 28.86
CA GLY A 73 -6.77 -1.77 27.44
C GLY A 73 -5.40 -1.74 26.74
N VAL A 74 -5.27 -2.56 25.68
CA VAL A 74 -4.01 -2.73 24.95
C VAL A 74 -3.56 -1.47 24.18
N LEU A 75 -4.48 -0.52 23.94
CA LEU A 75 -4.23 0.77 23.29
C LEU A 75 -4.38 1.95 24.26
N THR A 76 -4.32 1.73 25.58
CA THR A 76 -4.36 2.82 26.57
C THR A 76 -3.08 3.66 26.56
N ASN A 77 -1.91 3.03 26.38
CA ASN A 77 -0.64 3.75 26.40
C ASN A 77 -0.24 4.29 25.02
N PHE A 78 0.45 5.43 25.04
CA PHE A 78 0.85 6.17 23.84
C PHE A 78 1.78 5.33 22.93
N ASP A 79 2.71 4.55 23.48
CA ASP A 79 3.62 3.70 22.70
C ASP A 79 2.89 2.60 21.88
N SER A 80 1.87 1.97 22.49
CA SER A 80 1.07 0.92 21.82
C SER A 80 0.26 1.51 20.68
N LYS A 81 -0.28 2.73 20.86
CA LYS A 81 -0.97 3.46 19.78
C LYS A 81 -0.02 3.76 18.61
N ILE A 82 1.18 4.28 18.88
CA ILE A 82 2.19 4.55 17.83
C ILE A 82 2.53 3.26 17.06
N LYS A 83 2.81 2.17 17.78
CA LYS A 83 3.15 0.87 17.16
C LYS A 83 2.01 0.36 16.29
N MET A 84 0.79 0.33 16.83
CA MET A 84 -0.36 -0.19 16.11
C MET A 84 -0.67 0.65 14.87
N SER A 85 -0.66 1.98 14.98
CA SER A 85 -0.87 2.87 13.83
C SER A 85 0.15 2.63 12.72
N TYR A 86 1.42 2.38 13.05
CA TYR A 86 2.45 2.09 12.06
C TYR A 86 2.28 0.72 11.40
N TYR A 87 2.10 -0.34 12.19
CA TYR A 87 1.99 -1.70 11.65
C TYR A 87 0.69 -1.94 10.87
N LEU A 88 -0.34 -1.14 11.12
CA LEU A 88 -1.56 -1.10 10.30
C LEU A 88 -1.43 -0.20 9.06
N GLY A 89 -0.29 0.46 8.86
CA GLY A 89 -0.03 1.32 7.70
C GLY A 89 -0.73 2.69 7.75
N LEU A 90 -1.22 3.11 8.91
CA LEU A 90 -1.94 4.39 9.08
C LEU A 90 -1.00 5.60 9.17
N ILE A 91 0.27 5.36 9.53
CA ILE A 91 1.34 6.36 9.57
C ILE A 91 2.60 5.84 8.89
N SER A 92 3.36 6.74 8.27
CA SER A 92 4.63 6.42 7.64
C SER A 92 5.74 6.16 8.67
N GLN A 93 6.84 5.53 8.22
CA GLN A 93 8.00 5.33 9.11
C GLN A 93 8.61 6.66 9.58
N ASN A 94 8.60 7.71 8.75
CA ASN A 94 9.07 9.04 9.15
C ASN A 94 8.17 9.66 10.24
N GLU A 95 6.85 9.60 10.05
CA GLU A 95 5.87 10.09 11.04
C GLU A 95 6.00 9.33 12.37
N ARG A 96 6.11 8.00 12.32
CA ARG A 96 6.36 7.17 13.50
C ARG A 96 7.59 7.64 14.28
N LEU A 97 8.72 7.84 13.59
CA LEU A 97 9.95 8.29 14.25
C LEU A 97 9.78 9.68 14.88
N ASN A 98 9.17 10.62 14.16
CA ASN A 98 8.90 11.95 14.70
C ASN A 98 7.98 11.89 15.94
N ILE A 99 6.92 11.07 15.92
CA ILE A 99 6.04 10.91 17.08
C ILE A 99 6.78 10.29 18.27
N ILE A 100 7.66 9.29 18.05
CA ILE A 100 8.50 8.72 19.11
C ILE A 100 9.40 9.80 19.72
N TYR A 101 10.03 10.66 18.91
CA TYR A 101 10.86 11.75 19.42
C TYR A 101 10.04 12.77 20.22
N LEU A 102 8.85 13.13 19.74
CA LEU A 102 7.91 14.00 20.45
C LEU A 102 7.51 13.39 21.79
N GLN A 103 7.16 12.10 21.82
CA GLN A 103 6.83 11.38 23.05
C GLN A 103 8.01 11.37 24.04
N ARG A 104 9.24 11.13 23.57
CA ARG A 104 10.44 11.17 24.42
C ARG A 104 10.66 12.55 25.04
N ILE A 105 10.51 13.61 24.25
CA ILE A 105 10.58 14.99 24.73
C ILE A 105 9.48 15.23 25.78
N ARG A 106 8.22 14.89 25.46
CA ARG A 106 7.08 15.03 26.37
C ARG A 106 7.30 14.31 27.70
N ASN A 107 7.80 13.08 27.68
CA ASN A 107 8.07 12.33 28.90
C ASN A 107 9.16 13.00 29.75
N LYS A 108 10.21 13.56 29.13
CA LYS A 108 11.21 14.34 29.86
C LYS A 108 10.61 15.58 30.52
N PHE A 109 9.85 16.38 29.77
CA PHE A 109 9.16 17.56 30.29
C PHE A 109 8.16 17.24 31.42
N ALA A 110 7.56 16.05 31.40
CA ALA A 110 6.64 15.57 32.43
C ALA A 110 7.33 15.07 33.72
N HIS A 111 8.51 14.45 33.60
CA HIS A 111 9.19 13.80 34.74
C HIS A 111 10.34 14.60 35.34
N GLN A 112 10.94 15.53 34.60
CA GLN A 112 11.98 16.40 35.11
C GLN A 112 11.34 17.64 35.73
N PHE A 113 11.51 17.83 37.03
CA PHE A 113 10.85 18.89 37.80
C PHE A 113 11.52 20.27 37.64
N VAL A 114 12.85 20.31 37.53
CA VAL A 114 13.66 21.55 37.59
C VAL A 114 14.40 21.79 36.27
N ASP A 115 14.47 23.05 35.85
CA ASP A 115 15.29 23.57 34.74
C ASP A 115 15.21 22.80 33.42
N ILE A 116 13.98 22.54 32.94
CA ILE A 116 13.73 21.93 31.62
C ILE A 116 13.15 22.95 30.63
N SER A 117 13.78 23.05 29.47
CA SER A 117 13.48 23.93 28.36
C SER A 117 14.01 23.36 27.04
N PHE A 118 13.74 24.04 25.93
CA PHE A 118 14.34 23.66 24.63
C PHE A 118 15.85 23.97 24.53
N GLU A 119 16.44 24.62 25.53
CA GLU A 119 17.88 24.92 25.57
C GLU A 119 18.71 23.80 26.22
N ASN A 120 18.09 22.82 26.85
CA ASN A 120 18.82 21.67 27.40
C ASN A 120 19.40 20.80 26.27
N ASN A 121 20.68 20.44 26.38
CA ASN A 121 21.42 19.68 25.37
C ASN A 121 20.76 18.36 24.97
N ASP A 122 20.14 17.68 25.92
CA ASP A 122 19.46 16.41 25.70
C ASP A 122 18.14 16.57 24.93
N ILE A 123 17.42 17.68 25.10
CA ILE A 123 16.25 18.04 24.29
C ILE A 123 16.68 18.47 22.89
N ILE A 124 17.69 19.34 22.78
CA ILE A 124 18.29 19.77 21.50
C ILE A 124 18.69 18.55 20.67
N ASN A 125 19.36 17.59 21.28
CA ASN A 125 19.83 16.39 20.59
C ASN A 125 18.69 15.52 20.07
N VAL A 126 17.57 15.41 20.81
CA VAL A 126 16.39 14.71 20.30
C VAL A 126 15.76 15.51 19.14
N CYS A 127 15.59 16.84 19.28
CA CYS A 127 15.00 17.70 18.26
C CYS A 127 15.78 17.70 16.93
N LYS A 128 17.09 17.47 16.95
CA LYS A 128 17.91 17.35 15.72
C LYS A 128 17.50 16.17 14.83
N ASN A 129 16.86 15.13 15.39
CA ASN A 129 16.42 13.95 14.63
C ASN A 129 15.07 14.15 13.93
N PHE A 130 14.36 15.25 14.21
CA PHE A 130 13.13 15.55 13.50
C PHE A 130 13.40 15.80 12.01
N GLY A 131 12.57 15.21 11.17
CA GLY A 131 12.63 15.40 9.73
C GLY A 131 11.24 15.43 9.13
N ILE A 132 10.95 16.47 8.36
CA ILE A 132 9.72 16.59 7.58
C ILE A 132 10.10 16.25 6.12
N PRO A 133 9.37 15.35 5.44
CA PRO A 133 9.62 15.08 4.03
C PRO A 133 9.46 16.35 3.18
N LYS A 134 10.15 16.37 2.03
CA LYS A 134 10.19 17.55 1.16
C LYS A 134 8.77 17.96 0.75
N ASN A 135 8.44 19.24 0.89
CA ASN A 135 7.16 19.85 0.55
C ASN A 135 5.95 19.31 1.34
N CYS A 136 6.17 18.72 2.52
CA CYS A 136 5.09 18.21 3.38
C CYS A 136 4.70 19.14 4.53
N PHE A 137 5.37 20.29 4.69
CA PHE A 137 4.97 21.28 5.68
C PHE A 137 3.94 22.25 5.10
N VAL A 138 2.83 22.44 5.82
CA VAL A 138 1.81 23.44 5.49
C VAL A 138 1.98 24.66 6.40
N PRO A 139 2.25 25.85 5.83
CA PRO A 139 2.36 27.08 6.63
C PRO A 139 1.07 27.42 7.39
N PRO A 140 1.16 28.07 8.57
CA PRO A 140 -0.01 28.52 9.34
C PRO A 140 -0.97 29.42 8.56
N SER A 141 -0.42 30.19 7.62
CA SER A 141 -1.16 31.16 6.82
C SER A 141 -0.65 31.09 5.38
N ILE A 142 -1.59 31.03 4.44
CA ILE A 142 -1.32 31.19 3.01
C ILE A 142 -1.62 32.65 2.67
N PRO A 143 -0.61 33.46 2.28
CA PRO A 143 -0.84 34.86 1.96
C PRO A 143 -1.67 34.97 0.67
N PHE A 144 -2.47 36.02 0.59
CA PHE A 144 -3.22 36.36 -0.62
C PHE A 144 -2.26 36.77 -1.75
N PRO A 145 -2.70 36.67 -3.02
CA PRO A 145 -1.96 37.22 -4.15
C PRO A 145 -1.65 38.70 -3.96
N ASN A 146 -0.56 39.17 -4.56
CA ASN A 146 -0.25 40.60 -4.59
C ASN A 146 -1.39 41.37 -5.26
N GLU A 147 -1.92 42.39 -4.58
CA GLU A 147 -3.14 43.11 -5.00
C GLU A 147 -2.95 43.90 -6.31
N GLU A 148 -1.73 44.36 -6.61
CA GLU A 148 -1.44 45.20 -7.78
C GLU A 148 -1.03 44.39 -9.01
N THR A 149 -0.27 43.32 -8.81
CA THR A 149 0.33 42.51 -9.89
C THR A 149 -0.40 41.20 -10.13
N GLY A 150 -1.21 40.73 -9.18
CA GLY A 150 -1.84 39.42 -9.19
C GLY A 150 -0.88 38.25 -8.96
N GLU A 151 0.41 38.51 -8.69
CA GLU A 151 1.40 37.46 -8.48
C GLU A 151 1.16 36.67 -7.19
N LEU A 152 1.32 35.35 -7.27
CA LEU A 152 1.19 34.46 -6.11
C LEU A 152 2.48 34.49 -5.27
N PRO A 153 2.40 34.70 -3.95
CA PRO A 153 3.58 34.77 -3.10
C PRO A 153 4.26 33.40 -2.96
N PRO A 154 5.61 33.34 -2.89
CA PRO A 154 6.32 32.10 -2.64
C PRO A 154 6.02 31.58 -1.22
N LEU A 155 5.87 30.25 -1.09
CA LEU A 155 5.62 29.58 0.18
C LEU A 155 6.83 28.74 0.61
N GLU A 156 7.24 28.87 1.87
CA GLU A 156 8.25 28.00 2.48
C GLU A 156 7.60 26.70 2.95
N LEU A 157 7.88 25.60 2.25
CA LEU A 157 7.34 24.26 2.54
C LEU A 157 8.36 23.33 3.22
N ASN A 158 9.56 23.83 3.53
CA ASN A 158 10.67 23.06 4.10
C ASN A 158 11.37 23.87 5.21
N PRO A 159 10.68 24.14 6.34
CA PRO A 159 11.12 25.13 7.33
C PRO A 159 12.30 24.66 8.22
N ILE A 160 12.64 23.37 8.20
CA ILE A 160 13.75 22.82 9.01
C ILE A 160 15.08 22.97 8.25
N ARG A 161 15.95 23.82 8.77
CA ARG A 161 17.31 24.12 8.28
C ARG A 161 18.35 23.79 9.35
N LYS A 162 19.63 23.81 8.99
CA LYS A 162 20.74 23.45 9.90
C LYS A 162 20.75 24.28 11.19
N ASP A 163 20.39 25.55 11.09
CA ASP A 163 20.36 26.57 12.15
C ASP A 163 19.00 26.68 12.87
N THR A 164 17.98 25.92 12.45
CA THR A 164 16.67 25.94 13.13
C THR A 164 16.80 25.48 14.58
N SER A 165 16.30 26.31 15.51
CA SER A 165 16.28 26.03 16.95
C SER A 165 15.51 24.76 17.30
N ALA A 166 15.81 24.17 18.46
CA ALA A 166 15.12 22.97 18.94
C ALA A 166 13.61 23.18 19.11
N LYS A 167 13.21 24.35 19.63
CA LYS A 167 11.80 24.75 19.77
C LYS A 167 11.08 24.83 18.42
N ASN A 168 11.69 25.48 17.42
CA ASN A 168 11.08 25.60 16.09
C ASN A 168 11.00 24.25 15.38
N ARG A 169 12.03 23.39 15.49
CA ARG A 169 11.98 22.01 14.97
C ARG A 169 10.83 21.22 15.57
N PHE A 170 10.62 21.32 16.88
CA PHE A 170 9.49 20.70 17.57
C PHE A 170 8.15 21.24 17.04
N ILE A 171 7.98 22.57 16.96
CA ILE A 171 6.76 23.22 16.49
C ILE A 171 6.41 22.84 15.05
N PHE A 172 7.38 22.93 14.13
CA PHE A 172 7.15 22.59 12.73
C PHE A 172 6.79 21.12 12.56
N THR A 173 7.45 20.25 13.31
CA THR A 173 7.19 18.81 13.24
C THR A 173 5.84 18.45 13.84
N PHE A 174 5.47 19.06 14.97
CA PHE A 174 4.13 18.91 15.54
C PHE A 174 3.05 19.34 14.54
N ARG A 175 3.18 20.53 13.93
CA ARG A 175 2.24 21.03 12.92
C ARG A 175 2.12 20.07 11.73
N TYR A 176 3.24 19.56 11.22
CA TYR A 176 3.27 18.56 10.15
C TYR A 176 2.50 17.28 10.54
N ILE A 177 2.80 16.70 11.70
CA ILE A 177 2.11 15.48 12.16
C ILE A 177 0.63 15.76 12.38
N TYR A 178 0.30 16.81 13.12
CA TYR A 178 -1.07 17.21 13.43
C TYR A 178 -1.90 17.33 12.14
N TYR A 179 -1.41 18.13 11.18
CA TYR A 179 -2.10 18.34 9.92
C TYR A 179 -2.26 17.04 9.14
N THR A 180 -1.23 16.20 9.11
CA THR A 180 -1.26 14.91 8.41
C THR A 180 -2.31 13.96 9.02
N LEU A 181 -2.32 13.81 10.35
CA LEU A 181 -3.26 12.93 11.04
C LEU A 181 -4.70 13.43 10.91
N ILE A 182 -4.91 14.74 11.06
CA ILE A 182 -6.22 15.37 10.91
C ILE A 182 -6.78 15.18 9.50
N ASN A 183 -5.98 15.42 8.46
CA ASN A 183 -6.44 15.17 7.09
C ASN A 183 -6.79 13.71 6.86
N ARG A 184 -6.02 12.77 7.42
CA ARG A 184 -6.35 11.35 7.34
C ARG A 184 -7.66 11.01 8.06
N ILE A 185 -7.93 11.65 9.20
CA ILE A 185 -9.17 11.49 9.96
C ILE A 185 -10.38 12.06 9.18
N PHE A 186 -10.21 13.22 8.52
CA PHE A 186 -11.30 13.88 7.79
C PHE A 186 -11.55 13.35 6.37
N LEU A 187 -10.49 12.98 5.64
CA LEU A 187 -10.61 12.52 4.25
C LEU A 187 -11.07 11.06 4.15
N ASP A 188 -10.99 10.30 5.25
CA ASP A 188 -11.55 8.95 5.37
C ASP A 188 -11.14 8.02 4.21
N GLU A 189 -9.87 8.08 3.83
CA GLU A 189 -9.32 7.12 2.85
C GLU A 189 -9.34 5.68 3.40
N PHE A 190 -9.55 5.53 4.71
CA PHE A 190 -9.61 4.23 5.36
C PHE A 190 -11.05 3.74 5.49
N GLU A 191 -11.32 2.56 4.96
CA GLU A 191 -12.64 1.93 5.12
C GLU A 191 -12.76 1.35 6.54
N SER A 192 -13.81 1.76 7.26
CA SER A 192 -14.16 1.15 8.55
C SER A 192 -14.53 -0.32 8.34
N ARG A 193 -14.00 -1.21 9.17
CA ARG A 193 -14.30 -2.64 9.06
C ARG A 193 -15.68 -2.96 9.62
N GLU A 194 -16.42 -3.80 8.90
CA GLU A 194 -17.61 -4.44 9.46
C GLU A 194 -17.19 -5.69 10.26
N GLU A 195 -18.00 -6.04 11.25
CA GLU A 195 -17.85 -7.29 11.97
C GLU A 195 -17.89 -8.46 10.97
N TYR A 196 -16.96 -9.41 11.11
CA TYR A 196 -16.93 -10.59 10.26
C TYR A 196 -18.10 -11.52 10.62
N LYS A 197 -19.24 -11.33 9.95
CA LYS A 197 -20.47 -12.11 10.16
C LYS A 197 -20.57 -13.34 9.26
N LYS A 198 -19.57 -13.57 8.39
CA LYS A 198 -19.62 -14.65 7.43
C LYS A 198 -19.37 -15.99 8.13
N VAL A 199 -20.46 -16.68 8.45
CA VAL A 199 -20.41 -18.09 8.84
C VAL A 199 -20.14 -18.90 7.58
N ILE A 200 -18.91 -19.38 7.42
CA ILE A 200 -18.60 -20.29 6.31
C ILE A 200 -19.01 -21.69 6.75
N THR A 201 -20.13 -22.18 6.21
CA THR A 201 -20.57 -23.56 6.43
C THR A 201 -19.57 -24.54 5.84
N VAL A 202 -19.53 -25.77 6.36
CA VAL A 202 -18.63 -26.82 5.85
C VAL A 202 -18.90 -27.07 4.35
N GLU A 203 -20.16 -27.02 3.92
CA GLU A 203 -20.57 -27.05 2.51
C GLU A 203 -19.90 -25.92 1.71
N ASN A 204 -20.00 -24.66 2.17
CA ASN A 204 -19.42 -23.50 1.49
C ASN A 204 -17.88 -23.53 1.45
N ILE A 205 -17.22 -24.06 2.49
CA ILE A 205 -15.75 -24.26 2.49
C ILE A 205 -15.38 -25.27 1.41
N THR A 206 -16.07 -26.40 1.39
CA THR A 206 -15.78 -27.50 0.46
C THR A 206 -16.01 -27.06 -0.98
N LEU A 207 -17.10 -26.32 -1.25
CA LEU A 207 -17.36 -25.74 -2.57
C LEU A 207 -16.25 -24.78 -3.01
N LYS A 208 -15.81 -23.89 -2.12
CA LYS A 208 -14.71 -22.95 -2.43
C LYS A 208 -13.40 -23.66 -2.70
N GLN A 209 -13.10 -24.74 -1.98
CA GLN A 209 -11.92 -25.56 -2.23
C GLN A 209 -11.99 -26.20 -3.62
N ILE A 210 -13.14 -26.78 -3.98
CA ILE A 210 -13.39 -27.31 -5.32
C ILE A 210 -13.14 -26.23 -6.38
N GLN A 211 -13.78 -25.06 -6.24
CA GLN A 211 -13.62 -23.94 -7.18
C GLN A 211 -12.18 -23.44 -7.29
N LEU A 212 -11.44 -23.37 -6.18
CA LEU A 212 -10.05 -22.93 -6.18
C LEU A 212 -9.16 -23.92 -6.94
N ILE A 213 -9.36 -25.22 -6.76
CA ILE A 213 -8.58 -26.25 -7.43
C ILE A 213 -8.94 -26.32 -8.92
N GLU A 214 -10.24 -26.24 -9.26
CA GLU A 214 -10.71 -26.17 -10.65
C GLU A 214 -10.16 -24.94 -11.37
N GLY A 215 -10.15 -23.78 -10.71
CA GLY A 215 -9.57 -22.56 -11.24
C GLY A 215 -8.06 -22.70 -11.50
N ALA A 216 -7.31 -23.28 -10.55
CA ALA A 216 -5.89 -23.54 -10.73
C ALA A 216 -5.61 -24.52 -11.90
N LEU A 217 -6.42 -25.58 -12.04
CA LEU A 217 -6.33 -26.50 -13.16
C LEU A 217 -6.65 -25.83 -14.50
N SER A 218 -7.66 -24.97 -14.54
CA SER A 218 -8.00 -24.20 -15.74
C SER A 218 -6.83 -23.33 -16.19
N VAL A 219 -6.21 -22.58 -15.27
CA VAL A 219 -5.05 -21.75 -15.59
C VAL A 219 -3.89 -22.58 -16.14
N CYS A 220 -3.61 -23.74 -15.53
CA CYS A 220 -2.56 -24.64 -16.04
C CYS A 220 -2.87 -25.15 -17.45
N LYS A 221 -4.13 -25.52 -17.70
CA LYS A 221 -4.59 -25.97 -19.02
C LYS A 221 -4.49 -24.85 -20.07
N ASP A 222 -4.91 -23.65 -19.72
CA ASP A 222 -4.89 -22.49 -20.60
C ASP A 222 -3.45 -22.12 -20.97
N ASN A 223 -2.50 -22.21 -20.03
CA ASN A 223 -1.08 -22.01 -20.32
C ASN A 223 -0.55 -23.00 -21.35
N VAL A 224 -0.87 -24.29 -21.21
CA VAL A 224 -0.49 -25.33 -22.19
C VAL A 224 -1.09 -25.00 -23.57
N PHE A 225 -2.34 -24.55 -23.63
CA PHE A 225 -2.98 -24.16 -24.89
C PHE A 225 -2.29 -22.94 -25.53
N ILE A 226 -1.97 -21.91 -24.75
CA ILE A 226 -1.24 -20.72 -25.24
C ILE A 226 0.13 -21.12 -25.79
N MET A 227 0.88 -21.95 -25.06
CA MET A 227 2.20 -22.43 -25.51
C MET A 227 2.10 -23.21 -26.83
N ARG A 228 1.05 -24.03 -26.99
CA ARG A 228 0.79 -24.76 -28.23
C ARG A 228 0.53 -23.80 -29.39
N ASP A 229 -0.35 -22.82 -29.22
CA ASP A 229 -0.67 -21.84 -30.26
C ASP A 229 0.57 -21.02 -30.67
N ASP A 230 1.42 -20.66 -29.72
CA ASP A 230 2.66 -19.94 -29.99
C ASP A 230 3.68 -20.82 -30.73
N LEU A 231 3.74 -22.12 -30.42
CA LEU A 231 4.55 -23.08 -31.18
C LEU A 231 4.06 -23.24 -32.62
N GLU A 232 2.74 -23.33 -32.84
CA GLU A 232 2.16 -23.40 -34.18
C GLU A 232 2.54 -22.14 -34.99
N LYS A 233 2.42 -20.94 -34.42
CA LYS A 233 2.84 -19.68 -35.08
C LYS A 233 4.34 -19.65 -35.36
N MET A 234 5.18 -20.10 -34.42
CA MET A 234 6.63 -20.16 -34.64
C MET A 234 6.97 -21.07 -35.80
N LYS A 235 6.30 -22.24 -35.86
CA LYS A 235 6.47 -23.22 -36.92
C LYS A 235 6.08 -22.65 -38.28
N ASP A 236 4.87 -22.12 -38.39
CA ASP A 236 4.35 -21.54 -39.62
C ASP A 236 5.26 -20.42 -40.15
N ASN A 237 5.84 -19.62 -39.26
CA ASN A 237 6.74 -18.53 -39.63
C ASN A 237 8.04 -19.04 -40.28
N PHE A 238 8.78 -19.95 -39.62
CA PHE A 238 10.05 -20.39 -40.18
C PHE A 238 9.86 -21.32 -41.40
N GLU A 239 8.82 -22.15 -41.42
CA GLU A 239 8.50 -23.00 -42.58
C GLU A 239 8.04 -22.15 -43.77
N GLY A 240 7.25 -21.09 -43.52
CA GLY A 240 6.84 -20.13 -44.55
C GLY A 240 8.05 -19.42 -45.18
N LEU A 241 8.94 -18.86 -44.36
CA LEU A 241 10.18 -18.23 -44.85
C LEU A 241 11.07 -19.20 -45.62
N GLN A 242 11.20 -20.44 -45.14
CA GLN A 242 11.96 -21.48 -45.84
C GLN A 242 11.34 -21.79 -47.20
N GLY A 243 10.01 -21.92 -47.26
CA GLY A 243 9.26 -22.15 -48.50
C GLY A 243 9.43 -21.02 -49.51
N ASP A 244 9.42 -19.77 -49.07
CA ASP A 244 9.66 -18.61 -49.93
C ASP A 244 11.09 -18.60 -50.49
N ILE A 245 12.09 -18.89 -49.68
CA ILE A 245 13.49 -19.03 -50.13
C ILE A 245 13.60 -20.13 -51.19
N ASP A 246 13.02 -21.29 -50.94
CA ASP A 246 13.07 -22.44 -51.85
C ASP A 246 12.38 -22.12 -53.18
N LYS A 247 11.27 -21.38 -53.13
CA LYS A 247 10.56 -20.88 -54.31
C LYS A 247 11.42 -19.92 -55.13
N ILE A 248 12.01 -18.90 -54.49
CA ILE A 248 12.88 -17.92 -55.15
C ILE A 248 14.06 -18.63 -55.84
N LYS A 249 14.71 -19.56 -55.15
CA LYS A 249 15.79 -20.38 -55.70
C LYS A 249 15.37 -21.17 -56.93
N LYS A 250 14.18 -21.77 -56.87
CA LYS A 250 13.63 -22.55 -57.97
C LYS A 250 13.30 -21.68 -59.20
N GLU A 251 12.66 -20.54 -59.01
CA GLU A 251 12.27 -19.63 -60.10
C GLU A 251 13.48 -19.07 -60.88
N HIS A 252 14.62 -18.91 -60.21
CA HIS A 252 15.84 -18.40 -60.82
C HIS A 252 16.86 -19.49 -61.16
N ASN A 253 16.49 -20.78 -61.08
CA ASN A 253 17.40 -21.92 -61.30
C ASN A 253 18.72 -21.83 -60.49
N ASN A 254 18.67 -21.27 -59.28
CA ASN A 254 19.85 -20.96 -58.45
C ASN A 254 20.90 -20.03 -59.11
N SER A 255 20.55 -19.33 -60.19
CA SER A 255 21.46 -18.42 -60.88
C SER A 255 21.27 -16.99 -60.39
N PHE A 256 22.02 -16.62 -59.36
CA PHE A 256 22.01 -15.28 -58.74
C PHE A 256 23.39 -14.64 -58.78
N THR A 257 23.43 -13.29 -58.74
CA THR A 257 24.67 -12.54 -58.50
C THR A 257 25.19 -12.78 -57.09
N GLN A 258 26.49 -12.58 -56.85
CA GLN A 258 27.14 -12.91 -55.58
C GLN A 258 26.53 -12.17 -54.39
N ASP A 259 26.19 -10.89 -54.57
CA ASP A 259 25.52 -10.04 -53.61
C ASP A 259 24.14 -10.58 -53.18
N ILE A 260 23.34 -11.09 -54.15
CA ILE A 260 22.05 -11.71 -53.85
C ILE A 260 22.24 -13.07 -53.15
N GLN A 261 23.24 -13.87 -53.56
CA GLN A 261 23.56 -15.13 -52.88
C GLN A 261 23.95 -14.92 -51.42
N ASP A 262 24.69 -13.86 -51.12
CA ASP A 262 25.11 -13.54 -49.75
C ASP A 262 23.93 -13.08 -48.89
N GLU A 263 22.97 -12.33 -49.45
CA GLU A 263 21.71 -11.99 -48.75
C GLU A 263 20.84 -13.22 -48.50
N ILE A 264 20.66 -14.10 -49.49
CA ILE A 264 19.92 -15.37 -49.30
C ILE A 264 20.52 -16.19 -48.16
N LYS A 265 21.86 -16.32 -48.10
CA LYS A 265 22.54 -17.02 -47.00
C LYS A 265 22.27 -16.39 -45.64
N LYS A 266 22.21 -15.06 -45.54
CA LYS A 266 21.88 -14.37 -44.28
C LYS A 266 20.47 -14.72 -43.81
N VAL A 267 19.50 -14.73 -44.73
CA VAL A 267 18.11 -15.10 -44.42
C VAL A 267 18.03 -16.57 -44.00
N GLU A 268 18.71 -17.48 -44.70
CA GLU A 268 18.77 -18.91 -44.33
C GLU A 268 19.37 -19.14 -42.93
N ILE A 269 20.41 -18.39 -42.57
CA ILE A 269 20.96 -18.41 -41.20
C ILE A 269 19.89 -17.94 -40.20
N GLY A 270 19.12 -16.91 -40.54
CA GLY A 270 17.98 -16.45 -39.76
C GLY A 270 16.91 -17.51 -39.57
N VAL A 271 16.49 -18.19 -40.65
CA VAL A 271 15.52 -19.30 -40.61
C VAL A 271 16.02 -20.44 -39.74
N LYS A 272 17.29 -20.85 -39.88
CA LYS A 272 17.90 -21.89 -39.01
C LYS A 272 17.89 -21.50 -37.54
N LYS A 273 18.11 -20.23 -37.20
CA LYS A 273 18.00 -19.74 -35.82
C LYS A 273 16.57 -19.81 -35.31
N LEU A 274 15.58 -19.47 -36.13
CA LEU A 274 14.17 -19.57 -35.77
C LEU A 274 13.75 -21.03 -35.56
N ALA A 275 14.15 -21.94 -36.44
CA ALA A 275 13.90 -23.37 -36.31
C ALA A 275 14.50 -23.95 -35.02
N LYS A 276 15.75 -23.57 -34.68
CA LYS A 276 16.36 -23.96 -33.41
C LYS A 276 15.60 -23.44 -32.20
N LYS A 277 15.15 -22.18 -32.24
CA LYS A 277 14.34 -21.60 -31.16
C LYS A 277 13.00 -22.34 -31.01
N TYR A 278 12.38 -22.75 -32.12
CA TYR A 278 11.19 -23.60 -32.10
C TYR A 278 11.46 -24.95 -31.41
N GLU A 279 12.57 -25.63 -31.73
CA GLU A 279 12.93 -26.91 -31.09
C GLU A 279 13.13 -26.77 -29.57
N GLU A 280 13.73 -25.66 -29.11
CA GLU A 280 13.89 -25.36 -27.68
C GLU A 280 12.52 -25.15 -27.01
N SER A 281 11.68 -24.28 -27.57
CA SER A 281 10.30 -24.05 -27.07
C SER A 281 9.44 -25.31 -27.10
N ALA A 282 9.63 -26.19 -28.08
CA ALA A 282 8.87 -27.44 -28.21
C ALA A 282 9.16 -28.41 -27.05
N LYS A 283 10.41 -28.45 -26.57
CA LYS A 283 10.78 -29.24 -25.39
C LYS A 283 10.15 -28.68 -24.13
N GLU A 284 10.19 -27.36 -23.93
CA GLU A 284 9.55 -26.69 -22.79
C GLU A 284 8.04 -26.94 -22.75
N TYR A 285 7.40 -26.94 -23.93
CA TYR A 285 5.98 -27.30 -24.06
C TYR A 285 5.71 -28.76 -23.68
N GLU A 286 6.51 -29.72 -24.17
CA GLU A 286 6.35 -31.14 -23.80
C GLU A 286 6.49 -31.38 -22.29
N GLU A 287 7.45 -30.69 -21.64
CA GLU A 287 7.62 -30.74 -20.18
C GLU A 287 6.41 -30.15 -19.46
N SER A 288 5.91 -29.00 -19.93
CA SER A 288 4.73 -28.34 -19.36
C SER A 288 3.46 -29.18 -19.52
N VAL A 289 3.29 -29.88 -20.65
CA VAL A 289 2.20 -30.83 -20.88
C VAL A 289 2.25 -31.98 -19.88
N LYS A 290 3.42 -32.61 -19.70
CA LYS A 290 3.59 -33.71 -18.73
C LYS A 290 3.28 -33.27 -17.31
N GLU A 291 3.79 -32.11 -16.91
CA GLU A 291 3.53 -31.56 -15.58
C GLU A 291 2.04 -31.26 -15.38
N TYR A 292 1.38 -30.69 -16.39
CA TYR A 292 -0.07 -30.48 -16.36
C TYR A 292 -0.83 -31.80 -16.23
N GLU A 293 -0.47 -32.84 -17.00
CA GLU A 293 -1.13 -34.15 -16.93
C GLU A 293 -0.99 -34.80 -15.54
N GLU A 294 0.21 -34.75 -14.95
CA GLU A 294 0.46 -35.26 -13.60
C GLU A 294 -0.34 -34.50 -12.53
N ARG A 295 -0.29 -33.15 -12.57
CA ARG A 295 -1.06 -32.30 -11.66
C ARG A 295 -2.56 -32.51 -11.83
N SER A 296 -3.03 -32.60 -13.07
CA SER A 296 -4.43 -32.87 -13.40
C SER A 296 -4.89 -34.20 -12.82
N LYS A 297 -4.11 -35.26 -12.96
CA LYS A 297 -4.43 -36.57 -12.37
C LYS A 297 -4.55 -36.48 -10.85
N HIS A 298 -3.60 -35.83 -10.18
CA HIS A 298 -3.60 -35.69 -8.72
C HIS A 298 -4.79 -34.85 -8.23
N PHE A 299 -4.99 -33.67 -8.82
CA PHE A 299 -6.06 -32.78 -8.43
C PHE A 299 -7.44 -33.32 -8.78
N ASN A 300 -7.61 -34.04 -9.89
CA ASN A 300 -8.89 -34.68 -10.20
C ASN A 300 -9.25 -35.76 -9.18
N ALA A 301 -8.28 -36.56 -8.73
CA ALA A 301 -8.52 -37.53 -7.65
C ALA A 301 -8.93 -36.83 -6.35
N PHE A 302 -8.29 -35.72 -6.00
CA PHE A 302 -8.63 -34.93 -4.84
C PHE A 302 -10.00 -34.25 -4.96
N LEU A 303 -10.31 -33.67 -6.14
CA LEU A 303 -11.59 -33.07 -6.47
C LEU A 303 -12.73 -34.08 -6.38
N ASN A 304 -12.54 -35.32 -6.82
CA ASN A 304 -13.55 -36.36 -6.71
C ASN A 304 -13.93 -36.61 -5.24
N ASN A 305 -12.94 -36.69 -4.35
CA ASN A 305 -13.18 -36.85 -2.91
C ASN A 305 -13.87 -35.63 -2.30
N LEU A 306 -13.44 -34.42 -2.69
CA LEU A 306 -14.07 -33.18 -2.22
C LEU A 306 -15.51 -33.05 -2.71
N ARG A 307 -15.79 -33.38 -3.97
CA ARG A 307 -17.13 -33.36 -4.55
C ARG A 307 -18.05 -34.37 -3.86
N TYR A 308 -17.57 -35.59 -3.63
CA TYR A 308 -18.30 -36.57 -2.83
C TYR A 308 -18.61 -36.03 -1.43
N SER A 309 -17.60 -35.48 -0.76
CA SER A 309 -17.76 -34.89 0.57
C SER A 309 -18.77 -33.73 0.56
N TYR A 310 -18.69 -32.86 -0.45
CA TYR A 310 -19.61 -31.75 -0.66
C TYR A 310 -21.05 -32.25 -0.84
N ASP A 311 -21.26 -33.27 -1.67
CA ASP A 311 -22.58 -33.85 -1.92
C ASP A 311 -23.18 -34.48 -0.66
N VAL A 312 -22.37 -35.21 0.12
CA VAL A 312 -22.78 -35.75 1.43
C VAL A 312 -23.19 -34.62 2.37
N LEU A 313 -22.34 -33.62 2.55
CA LEU A 313 -22.59 -32.49 3.46
C LEU A 313 -23.83 -31.69 3.05
N LYS A 314 -23.98 -31.42 1.75
CA LYS A 314 -25.12 -30.70 1.18
C LYS A 314 -26.44 -31.45 1.40
N ASN A 315 -26.43 -32.78 1.31
CA ASN A 315 -27.61 -33.60 1.54
C ASN A 315 -27.97 -33.65 3.04
N SER A 316 -26.99 -33.77 3.93
CA SER A 316 -27.21 -33.79 5.38
C SER A 316 -27.76 -32.49 5.96
N ILE A 317 -27.61 -31.36 5.27
CA ILE A 317 -28.16 -30.04 5.70
C ILE A 317 -29.66 -29.90 5.36
N LYS A 318 -30.20 -30.75 4.46
CA LYS A 318 -31.59 -30.69 4.01
C LYS A 318 -32.57 -31.50 4.87
N GLU A 319 -32.07 -32.30 5.81
CA GLU A 319 -32.84 -33.09 6.79
C GLU A 319 -32.94 -32.37 8.14
#